data_AF-A0AAD5DX08-F1
#
_entry.id   AF-A0AAD5DX08-F1
#
_cell.length_a   1.000
_cell.length_b   1.000
_cell.length_c   1.000
_cell.angle_alpha   90.00
_cell.angle_beta   90.00
_cell.angle_gamma   90.00
#
_symmetry.space_group_name_H-M   'P 1'
#
loop_
_entity.id
_entity.type
_entity.pdbx_description
1 polymer ?
#
loop_
_entity_poly.entity_id
_entity_poly.type
_entity_poly.pdbx_seq_one_letter_code
_entity_poly.pdbx_strand_id
1 'polypeptide(L)'
;MSGAQPSASPALEAFLQRREVIAGDIAKLEKQIYELESAYFTADCTNFGNVVKGFNEFLTSKSAQAKNKNRQFRLEDRVFSLSSITSPGTLEMQNTPAEQPAAPYTGAVPFQGGARGVAAAPPPKRRY
;
A
#
# COMPACT_ATOMS: atom_id res chain seq x y z
N MET A 1 55.61 -24.97 -4.33
CA MET A 1 55.19 -23.88 -5.25
C MET A 1 53.98 -23.22 -4.60
N SER A 2 54.20 -22.17 -3.80
CA SER A 2 53.14 -21.46 -3.08
C SER A 2 52.50 -20.45 -4.03
N GLY A 3 51.21 -20.63 -4.33
CA GLY A 3 50.46 -19.71 -5.19
C GLY A 3 50.28 -18.38 -4.47
N ALA A 4 51.03 -17.37 -4.90
CA ALA A 4 50.82 -15.99 -4.50
C ALA A 4 49.42 -15.57 -4.93
N GLN A 5 48.54 -15.34 -3.95
CA GLN A 5 47.27 -14.67 -4.16
C GLN A 5 47.55 -13.31 -4.83
N PRO A 6 46.81 -12.91 -5.87
CA PRO A 6 46.97 -11.57 -6.43
C PRO A 6 46.53 -10.57 -5.36
N SER A 7 47.49 -9.92 -4.71
CA SER A 7 47.22 -8.80 -3.83
C SER A 7 46.40 -7.77 -4.61
N ALA A 8 45.16 -7.52 -4.17
CA ALA A 8 44.31 -6.49 -4.74
C ALA A 8 45.13 -5.19 -4.85
N SER A 9 45.14 -4.57 -6.03
CA SER A 9 45.86 -3.32 -6.21
C SER A 9 45.28 -2.25 -5.28
N PRO A 10 46.08 -1.33 -4.73
CA PRO A 10 45.57 -0.27 -3.84
C PRO A 10 44.48 0.57 -4.50
N ALA A 11 44.51 0.70 -5.83
CA ALA A 11 43.44 1.32 -6.60
C ALA A 11 42.11 0.53 -6.54
N LEU A 12 42.16 -0.80 -6.64
CA LEU A 12 40.98 -1.65 -6.52
C LEU A 12 40.35 -1.53 -5.12
N GLU A 13 41.16 -1.51 -4.07
CA GLU A 13 40.69 -1.31 -2.69
C GLU A 13 39.99 0.04 -2.51
N ALA A 14 40.58 1.12 -3.02
CA ALA A 14 39.95 2.45 -3.01
C ALA A 14 38.61 2.48 -3.76
N PHE A 15 38.49 1.78 -4.91
CA PHE A 15 37.23 1.67 -5.63
C PHE A 15 36.16 0.89 -4.84
N LEU A 16 36.55 -0.18 -4.15
CA LEU A 16 35.63 -0.97 -3.32
C LEU A 16 35.14 -0.16 -2.12
N GLN A 17 36.03 0.54 -1.42
CA GLN A 17 35.66 1.45 -0.32
C GLN A 17 34.70 2.54 -0.80
N ARG A 18 34.99 3.16 -1.96
CA ARG A 18 34.10 4.19 -2.52
C ARG A 18 32.72 3.62 -2.86
N ARG A 19 32.67 2.42 -3.43
CA ARG A 19 31.40 1.73 -3.74
C ARG A 19 30.60 1.48 -2.46
N GLU A 20 31.25 1.07 -1.37
CA GLU A 20 30.60 0.84 -0.09
C GLU A 20 30.03 2.12 0.52
N VAL A 21 30.77 3.22 0.47
CA VAL A 21 30.29 4.55 0.92
C VAL A 21 29.04 4.96 0.12
N ILE A 22 29.10 4.85 -1.21
CA ILE A 22 27.97 5.21 -2.08
C ILE A 22 26.75 4.32 -1.78
N ALA A 23 26.94 3.02 -1.60
CA ALA A 23 25.85 2.10 -1.26
C ALA A 23 25.21 2.46 0.09
N GLY A 24 26.02 2.80 1.09
CA GLY A 24 25.54 3.27 2.38
C GLY A 24 24.75 4.58 2.29
N ASP A 25 25.19 5.52 1.46
CA ASP A 25 24.49 6.80 1.27
C ASP A 25 23.17 6.63 0.50
N ILE A 26 23.12 5.74 -0.49
CA ILE A 26 21.87 5.35 -1.17
C ILE A 26 20.88 4.79 -0.14
N ALA A 27 21.30 3.85 0.70
CA ALA A 27 20.42 3.25 1.70
C ALA A 27 19.86 4.29 2.70
N LYS A 28 20.65 5.29 3.08
CA LYS A 28 20.18 6.41 3.92
C LYS A 28 19.12 7.25 3.20
N LEU A 29 19.36 7.60 1.93
CA LEU A 29 18.43 8.41 1.14
C LEU A 29 17.11 7.67 0.91
N GLU A 30 17.16 6.38 0.56
CA GLU A 30 15.96 5.57 0.37
C GLU A 30 15.11 5.48 1.64
N LYS A 31 15.77 5.33 2.80
CA LYS A 31 15.10 5.36 4.09
C LYS A 31 14.44 6.73 4.36
N GLN A 32 15.16 7.82 4.10
CA GLN A 32 14.63 9.17 4.26
C GLN A 32 13.42 9.43 3.36
N ILE A 33 13.48 9.01 2.10
CA ILE A 33 12.35 9.11 1.16
C ILE A 33 11.13 8.37 1.73
N TYR A 34 11.31 7.14 2.21
CA TYR A 34 10.22 6.34 2.79
C TYR A 34 9.57 7.01 4.01
N GLU A 35 10.36 7.59 4.90
CA GLU A 35 9.89 8.33 6.07
C GLU A 35 9.13 9.61 5.67
N LEU A 36 9.69 10.38 4.72
CA LEU A 36 9.08 11.61 4.22
C LEU A 36 7.77 11.36 3.49
N GLU A 37 7.67 10.29 2.69
CA GLU A 37 6.42 9.86 2.08
C GLU A 37 5.35 9.60 3.15
N SER A 38 5.72 8.87 4.21
CA SER A 38 4.80 8.58 5.31
C SER A 38 4.26 9.88 5.92
N ALA A 39 5.15 10.81 6.23
CA ALA A 39 4.79 12.12 6.77
C ALA A 39 3.88 12.90 5.80
N TYR A 40 4.21 12.92 4.51
CA TYR A 40 3.44 13.61 3.46
C TYR A 40 2.00 13.06 3.35
N PHE A 41 1.82 11.75 3.33
CA PHE A 41 0.49 11.15 3.22
C PHE A 41 -0.34 11.28 4.49
N THR A 42 0.30 11.31 5.66
CA THR A 42 -0.41 11.53 6.94
C THR A 42 -0.76 12.99 7.20
N ALA A 43 -0.24 13.94 6.41
CA ALA A 43 -0.50 15.36 6.60
C ALA A 43 -1.94 15.74 6.23
N ASP A 44 -2.55 16.63 7.02
CA ASP A 44 -3.95 17.07 6.84
C ASP A 44 -4.23 17.73 5.48
N CYS A 45 -3.21 18.32 4.86
CA CYS A 45 -3.32 18.97 3.55
C CYS A 45 -3.54 17.98 2.39
N THR A 46 -3.15 16.72 2.57
CA THR A 46 -3.32 15.65 1.58
C THR A 46 -4.80 15.32 1.34
N ASN A 47 -5.69 15.75 2.23
CA ASN A 47 -7.15 15.63 2.08
C ASN A 47 -7.74 16.46 0.93
N PHE A 48 -7.01 17.45 0.41
CA PHE A 48 -7.47 18.29 -0.70
C PHE A 48 -6.87 17.89 -2.05
N GLY A 49 -6.13 16.80 -2.08
CA GLY A 49 -5.36 16.32 -3.22
C GLY A 49 -3.87 16.16 -2.88
N ASN A 50 -3.18 15.37 -3.68
CA ASN A 50 -1.75 15.12 -3.51
C ASN A 50 -1.07 14.88 -4.86
N VAL A 51 0.26 14.86 -4.87
CA VAL A 51 1.06 14.71 -6.10
C VAL A 51 0.81 13.37 -6.82
N VAL A 52 0.40 12.33 -6.09
CA VAL A 52 0.18 10.99 -6.66
C VAL A 52 -1.20 10.86 -7.30
N LYS A 53 -2.24 11.45 -6.71
CA LYS A 53 -3.65 11.33 -7.15
C LYS A 53 -4.18 12.57 -7.87
N GLY A 54 -3.43 13.68 -7.81
CA GLY A 54 -3.82 14.98 -8.36
C GLY A 54 -4.58 15.86 -7.36
N PHE A 55 -4.82 17.11 -7.78
CA PHE A 55 -5.45 18.16 -6.98
C PHE A 55 -6.85 18.55 -7.46
N ASN A 56 -7.47 17.71 -8.31
CA ASN A 56 -8.79 18.01 -8.87
C ASN A 56 -9.87 18.17 -7.78
N GLU A 57 -9.70 17.52 -6.63
CA GLU A 57 -10.64 17.57 -5.50
C GLU A 57 -10.75 18.97 -4.87
N PHE A 58 -9.74 19.81 -5.04
CA PHE A 58 -9.77 21.21 -4.61
C PHE A 58 -10.86 22.01 -5.33
N LEU A 59 -11.17 21.68 -6.58
CA LEU A 59 -12.17 22.36 -7.40
C LEU A 59 -13.58 21.78 -7.22
N THR A 60 -13.70 20.62 -6.58
CA THR A 60 -14.99 19.94 -6.38
C THR A 60 -15.72 20.48 -5.15
N SER A 61 -17.05 20.62 -5.25
CA SER A 61 -17.88 21.10 -4.14
C SER A 61 -17.66 20.28 -2.85
N LYS A 62 -17.81 20.90 -1.67
CA LYS A 62 -17.58 20.28 -0.34
C LYS A 62 -18.29 18.93 -0.11
N SER A 63 -19.38 18.66 -0.82
CA SER A 63 -20.13 17.39 -0.74
C SER A 63 -19.43 16.22 -1.47
N ALA A 64 -18.61 16.49 -2.49
CA ALA A 64 -17.79 15.50 -3.19
C ALA A 64 -16.51 15.17 -2.40
N GLN A 65 -15.88 16.18 -1.77
CA GLN A 65 -14.71 16.01 -0.91
C GLN A 65 -14.96 15.03 0.25
N ALA A 66 -16.16 15.02 0.83
CA ALA A 66 -16.49 14.10 1.93
C ALA A 66 -16.48 12.61 1.55
N LYS A 67 -16.69 12.27 0.27
CA LYS A 67 -16.75 10.88 -0.21
C LYS A 67 -15.37 10.27 -0.47
N ASN A 68 -14.35 11.10 -0.73
CA ASN A 68 -13.00 10.65 -1.09
C ASN A 68 -12.01 10.60 0.09
N LYS A 69 -12.39 11.13 1.26
CA LYS A 69 -11.61 11.05 2.52
C LYS A 69 -11.27 9.62 2.99
N ASN A 70 -11.93 8.62 2.40
CA ASN A 70 -11.77 7.21 2.77
C ASN A 70 -10.82 6.44 1.83
N ARG A 71 -10.12 7.11 0.90
CA ARG A 71 -9.09 6.45 0.09
C ARG A 71 -7.84 6.28 0.92
N GLN A 72 -7.86 5.25 1.77
CA GLN A 72 -6.79 4.86 2.66
C GLN A 72 -5.45 4.82 1.92
N PHE A 73 -4.41 5.30 2.59
CA PHE A 73 -3.03 5.19 2.14
C PHE A 73 -2.70 3.72 1.84
N ARG A 74 -2.30 3.43 0.60
CA ARG A 74 -1.87 2.08 0.18
C ARG A 74 -0.37 2.06 -0.07
N LEU A 75 0.25 0.89 0.05
CA LEU A 75 1.68 0.74 -0.23
C LEU A 75 2.01 1.15 -1.67
N GLU A 76 1.11 0.81 -2.60
CA GLU A 76 1.20 1.18 -4.02
C GLU A 76 1.25 2.71 -4.27
N ASP A 77 0.75 3.53 -3.33
CA ASP A 77 0.79 4.99 -3.46
C ASP A 77 2.21 5.56 -3.16
N ARG A 78 3.16 4.75 -2.66
CA ARG A 78 4.55 5.14 -2.36
C ARG A 78 5.43 5.19 -3.61
N VAL A 79 5.03 5.99 -4.59
CA VAL A 79 5.67 6.02 -5.92
C VAL A 79 7.16 6.40 -5.90
N PHE A 80 7.63 7.17 -4.90
CA PHE A 80 9.04 7.54 -4.81
C PHE A 80 9.86 6.38 -4.23
N SER A 81 9.39 5.72 -3.18
CA SER A 81 10.04 4.49 -2.69
C SER A 81 10.04 3.41 -3.78
N LEU A 82 8.91 3.21 -4.47
CA LEU A 82 8.77 2.20 -5.52
C LEU A 82 9.60 2.48 -6.78
N SER A 83 10.19 3.68 -6.90
CA SER A 83 11.11 4.00 -8.01
C SER A 83 12.49 3.35 -7.88
N SER A 84 12.83 2.80 -6.70
CA SER A 84 14.05 2.05 -6.47
C SER A 84 13.76 0.63 -6.00
N ILE A 85 14.41 -0.35 -6.64
CA ILE A 85 14.27 -1.77 -6.29
C ILE A 85 14.89 -2.14 -4.94
N THR A 86 15.83 -1.32 -4.44
CA THR A 86 16.52 -1.54 -3.16
C THR A 86 15.83 -0.84 -1.99
N SER A 87 14.82 -0.01 -2.24
CA SER A 87 14.18 0.79 -1.20
C SER A 87 13.36 -0.06 -0.22
N PRO A 88 13.16 0.43 1.02
CA PRO A 88 12.27 -0.22 1.99
C PRO A 88 10.84 -0.43 1.46
N GLY A 89 10.29 0.54 0.72
CA GLY A 89 8.93 0.44 0.19
C GLY A 89 8.75 -0.69 -0.82
N THR A 90 9.75 -0.90 -1.68
CA THR A 90 9.73 -2.00 -2.66
C THR A 90 9.89 -3.36 -1.98
N LEU A 91 10.79 -3.46 -0.98
CA LEU A 91 10.97 -4.68 -0.20
C LEU A 91 9.70 -5.09 0.55
N GLU A 92 9.01 -4.13 1.16
CA GLU A 92 7.71 -4.37 1.81
C GLU A 92 6.65 -4.83 0.81
N MET A 93 6.57 -4.19 -0.37
CA MET A 93 5.64 -4.56 -1.45
C MET A 93 5.88 -5.99 -1.96
N GLN A 94 7.14 -6.41 -2.03
CA GLN A 94 7.54 -7.73 -2.51
C GLN A 94 7.30 -8.82 -1.47
N ASN A 95 7.34 -8.45 -0.18
CA ASN A 95 7.01 -9.33 0.94
C ASN A 95 5.50 -9.37 1.25
N THR A 96 4.70 -8.44 0.73
CA THR A 96 3.24 -8.51 0.87
C THR A 96 2.71 -9.56 -0.11
N PRO A 97 2.05 -10.64 0.37
CA PRO A 97 1.39 -11.57 -0.53
C PRO A 97 0.38 -10.79 -1.38
N ALA A 98 0.44 -10.95 -2.70
CA ALA A 98 -0.56 -10.36 -3.59
C ALA A 98 -1.95 -10.58 -3.00
N GLU A 99 -2.66 -9.49 -2.71
CA GLU A 99 -4.05 -9.52 -2.26
C GLU A 99 -4.79 -10.46 -3.23
N GLN A 100 -5.18 -11.64 -2.74
CA GLN A 100 -5.96 -12.58 -3.53
C GLN A 100 -7.15 -11.77 -4.07
N PRO A 101 -7.45 -11.83 -5.38
CA PRO A 101 -8.66 -11.18 -5.88
C PRO A 101 -9.79 -11.68 -5.00
N ALA A 102 -10.52 -10.75 -4.37
CA ALA A 102 -11.59 -11.06 -3.44
C ALA A 102 -12.36 -12.26 -3.98
N ALA A 103 -12.28 -13.40 -3.27
CA ALA A 103 -12.91 -14.62 -3.71
C ALA A 103 -14.33 -14.27 -4.12
N PRO A 104 -14.81 -14.68 -5.32
CA PRO A 104 -16.18 -14.39 -5.72
C PRO A 104 -17.07 -14.81 -4.56
N TYR A 105 -17.87 -13.85 -4.07
CA TYR A 105 -18.81 -14.07 -2.97
C TYR A 105 -19.70 -15.26 -3.35
N THR A 106 -19.29 -16.45 -2.94
CA THR A 106 -20.10 -17.67 -2.95
C THR A 106 -20.76 -17.73 -1.58
N GLY A 107 -21.46 -16.65 -1.24
CA GLY A 107 -22.29 -16.58 -0.05
C GLY A 107 -23.56 -17.41 -0.26
N ALA A 108 -23.42 -18.73 -0.29
CA ALA A 108 -24.50 -19.61 0.15
C ALA A 108 -24.57 -19.49 1.68
N VAL A 109 -25.45 -18.62 2.18
CA VAL A 109 -25.80 -18.61 3.60
C VAL A 109 -26.40 -19.98 3.96
N PRO A 110 -25.85 -20.72 4.95
CA PRO A 110 -26.53 -21.91 5.44
C PRO A 110 -27.76 -21.44 6.24
N PHE A 111 -28.94 -21.66 5.68
CA PHE A 111 -30.21 -21.52 6.38
C PHE A 111 -30.28 -22.59 7.48
N GLN A 112 -29.93 -22.22 8.70
CA GLN A 112 -30.08 -23.08 9.86
C GLN A 112 -31.55 -23.12 10.26
N GLY A 113 -32.25 -24.16 9.82
CA GLY A 113 -33.66 -24.41 10.13
C GLY A 113 -33.88 -24.59 11.63
N GLY A 114 -34.39 -23.54 12.28
CA GLY A 114 -34.97 -23.60 13.62
C GLY A 114 -36.48 -23.79 13.52
N ALA A 115 -36.96 -25.00 13.84
CA ALA A 115 -38.38 -25.29 13.97
C ALA A 115 -38.98 -24.51 15.16
N ARG A 116 -39.86 -23.55 14.90
CA ARG A 116 -40.81 -23.01 15.89
C ARG A 116 -42.12 -22.55 15.24
N GLY A 117 -43.21 -23.22 15.60
CA GLY A 117 -44.49 -22.61 15.95
C GLY A 117 -45.38 -22.12 14.80
N VAL A 118 -46.45 -22.86 14.55
CA VAL A 118 -47.61 -22.47 13.74
C VAL A 118 -48.30 -21.25 14.38
N ALA A 119 -48.39 -20.14 13.66
CA ALA A 119 -49.31 -19.05 13.97
C ALA A 119 -50.17 -18.75 12.72
N ALA A 120 -51.48 -18.88 12.89
CA ALA A 120 -52.50 -18.81 11.86
C ALA A 120 -52.57 -17.43 11.18
N ALA A 121 -52.77 -17.42 9.86
CA ALA A 121 -53.03 -16.22 9.06
C ALA A 121 -54.45 -15.66 9.33
N PRO A 122 -54.63 -14.33 9.41
CA PRO A 122 -55.96 -13.73 9.47
C PRO A 122 -56.65 -13.74 8.09
N PRO A 123 -57.99 -13.95 8.02
CA PRO A 123 -58.70 -14.10 6.74
C PRO A 123 -58.89 -12.77 5.99
N PRO A 124 -59.06 -12.81 4.64
CA PRO A 124 -59.10 -11.62 3.80
C PRO A 124 -60.42 -10.86 3.91
N LYS A 125 -60.34 -9.53 3.94
CA LYS A 125 -61.51 -8.63 3.94
C LYS A 125 -62.14 -8.59 2.54
N ARG A 126 -63.40 -9.02 2.43
CA ARG A 126 -64.24 -8.79 1.25
C ARG A 126 -64.49 -7.29 1.10
N ARG A 127 -64.12 -6.72 -0.05
CA ARG A 127 -64.58 -5.40 -0.48
C ARG A 127 -65.99 -5.57 -1.06
N TYR A 128 -66.91 -4.72 -0.61
CA TYR A 128 -68.16 -4.44 -1.33
C TYR A 128 -67.88 -3.36 -2.37
#